data_AF-A0A957BSS8-F1
#
_entry.id   AF-A0A957BSS8-F1
#
_cell.length_a   1.000
_cell.length_b   1.000
_cell.length_c   1.000
_cell.angle_alpha   90.00
_cell.angle_beta   90.00
_cell.angle_gamma   90.00
#
_symmetry.space_group_name_H-M   'P 1'
#
loop_
_entity.id
_entity.type
_entity.pdbx_description
1 polymer ?
#
loop_
_entity_poly.entity_id
_entity_poly.type
_entity_poly.pdbx_seq_one_letter_code
_entity_poly.pdbx_strand_id
1 'polypeptide(L)' 'AYRATFPLEPGYEERRALYQLYPLLVHYNLFGEPYGAHVEAICRRYV' A
#
# COMPACT_ATOMS: atom_id res chain seq x y z
N ALA A 1 -6.88 2.21 19.90
CA ALA A 1 -6.96 0.90 20.58
C ALA A 1 -5.80 -0.03 20.19
N TYR A 2 -5.70 -0.49 18.93
CA TYR A 2 -4.69 -1.50 18.52
C TYR A 2 -3.23 -1.15 18.87
N ARG A 3 -2.75 0.03 18.48
CA ARG A 3 -1.34 0.44 18.68
C ARG A 3 -0.90 0.54 20.15
N ALA A 4 -1.85 0.68 21.08
CA ALA A 4 -1.56 0.75 22.51
C ALA A 4 -1.31 -0.64 23.11
N THR A 5 -1.97 -1.68 22.58
CA THR A 5 -1.82 -3.07 23.04
C THR A 5 -0.81 -3.84 22.21
N PHE A 6 -0.66 -3.50 20.92
CA PHE A 6 0.27 -4.12 19.99
C PHE A 6 0.95 -3.02 19.15
N PRO A 7 2.07 -2.46 19.64
CA PRO A 7 2.78 -1.42 18.93
C PRO A 7 3.29 -1.96 17.60
N LEU A 8 3.18 -1.13 16.55
CA LEU A 8 3.69 -1.48 15.24
C LEU A 8 5.21 -1.41 15.25
N GLU A 9 5.84 -2.30 14.51
CA GLU A 9 7.29 -2.29 14.38
C GLU A 9 7.78 -0.98 13.74
N PRO A 10 9.00 -0.54 14.10
CA PRO A 10 9.67 0.55 13.41
C PRO A 10 9.67 0.35 11.89
N GLY A 11 9.44 1.44 11.16
CA GLY A 11 9.38 1.41 9.70
C GLY A 11 8.02 1.01 9.13
N TYR A 12 6.99 0.77 9.96
CA TYR A 12 5.65 0.41 9.49
C TYR A 12 5.05 1.50 8.59
N GLU A 13 5.17 2.78 8.96
CA GLU A 13 4.53 3.87 8.20
C GLU A 13 5.14 3.97 6.79
N GLU A 14 6.44 3.72 6.66
CA GLU A 14 7.13 3.62 5.39
C GLU A 14 6.64 2.41 4.60
N ARG A 15 6.61 1.21 5.19
CA ARG A 15 6.20 -0.03 4.49
C ARG A 15 4.69 -0.14 4.25
N ARG A 16 3.86 0.70 4.88
CA ARG A 16 2.41 0.70 4.73
C ARG A 16 1.98 0.82 3.26
N ALA A 17 2.62 1.72 2.51
CA ALA A 17 2.34 1.89 1.09
C ALA A 17 2.64 0.62 0.28
N LEU A 18 3.72 -0.09 0.62
CA LEU A 18 4.07 -1.37 -0.01
C LEU A 18 3.02 -2.45 0.30
N TYR A 19 2.50 -2.51 1.53
CA TYR A 19 1.42 -3.44 1.88
C TYR A 19 0.11 -3.14 1.13
N GLN A 20 -0.14 -1.88 0.78
CA GLN A 20 -1.30 -1.47 -0.01
C GLN A 20 -1.16 -1.78 -1.52
N LEU A 21 0.03 -2.12 -2.00
CA LEU A 21 0.26 -2.39 -3.42
C LEU A 21 -0.58 -3.58 -3.93
N TYR A 22 -0.62 -4.67 -3.18
CA TYR A 22 -1.38 -5.87 -3.58
C TYR A 22 -2.88 -5.59 -3.79
N PRO A 23 -3.63 -5.03 -2.82
CA PRO A 23 -5.04 -4.73 -3.05
C PRO A 23 -5.23 -3.70 -4.17
N LEU A 24 -4.34 -2.71 -4.33
CA LEU A 24 -4.43 -1.75 -5.44
C LEU A 24 -4.26 -2.41 -6.81
N LEU A 25 -3.36 -3.37 -6.95
CA LEU A 25 -3.22 -4.17 -8.17
C LEU A 25 -4.50 -4.99 -8.45
N VAL A 26 -5.11 -5.57 -7.41
CA VAL A 26 -6.40 -6.24 -7.55
C VAL A 26 -7.48 -5.27 -8.02
N HIS A 27 -7.54 -4.06 -7.46
CA HIS A 27 -8.52 -3.04 -7.87
C HIS A 27 -8.27 -2.55 -9.29
N TYR A 28 -7.01 -2.40 -9.69
CA TYR A 28 -6.66 -2.07 -11.06
C TYR A 28 -7.13 -3.16 -12.03
N ASN A 29 -6.94 -4.45 -11.70
CA ASN A 29 -7.41 -5.55 -12.54
C ASN A 29 -8.93 -5.63 -12.64
N LEU A 30 -9.66 -5.28 -11.56
CA LEU A 30 -11.12 -5.38 -11.51
C LEU A 30 -11.86 -4.14 -12.04
N PHE A 31 -11.29 -2.95 -11.85
CA PHE A 31 -11.96 -1.66 -12.06
C PHE A 31 -11.20 -0.72 -13.00
N GLY A 32 -9.97 -1.09 -13.38
CA GLY A 32 -9.20 -0.41 -14.41
C GLY A 32 -8.46 0.84 -13.95
N GLU A 33 -8.36 1.77 -14.90
CA GLU A 33 -7.46 2.93 -14.92
C GLU A 33 -7.46 3.84 -13.68
N PRO A 34 -8.56 4.06 -12.93
CA PRO A 34 -8.55 4.91 -11.73
C PRO A 34 -7.54 4.51 -10.64
N TYR A 35 -7.12 3.24 -10.62
CA TYR A 35 -6.16 2.71 -9.64
C TYR A 35 -4.72 2.72 -10.15
N GLY A 36 -4.50 2.96 -11.45
CA GLY A 36 -3.19 2.90 -12.10
C GLY A 36 -2.20 3.91 -11.53
N ALA A 37 -2.63 5.16 -11.33
CA ALA A 37 -1.79 6.22 -10.77
C ALA A 37 -1.29 5.88 -9.34
N HIS A 38 -2.11 5.21 -8.54
CA HIS A 38 -1.75 4.78 -7.18
C HIS A 38 -0.73 3.63 -7.21
N VAL A 39 -0.92 2.65 -8.09
CA VAL A 39 0.03 1.56 -8.30
C VAL A 39 1.39 2.12 -8.76
N GLU A 40 1.39 3.01 -9.75
CA GLU A 40 2.61 3.58 -10.30
C GLU A 40 3.39 4.40 -9.26
N ALA A 41 2.71 5.22 -8.46
CA ALA A 41 3.35 6.01 -7.40
C ALA A 41 4.05 5.13 -6.35
N ILE A 42 3.45 3.99 -5.99
CA ILE A 42 4.04 3.04 -5.06
C ILE A 42 5.22 2.32 -5.71
N CYS A 43 5.08 1.85 -6.95
CA CYS A 43 6.17 1.20 -7.67
C CYS A 43 7.39 2.11 -7.82
N ARG A 44 7.22 3.37 -8.24
CA ARG A 44 8.32 4.35 -8.36
C ARG A 44 9.08 4.59 -7.06
N ARG A 45 8.45 4.34 -5.91
CA ARG A 45 9.07 4.50 -4.58
C ARG A 45 9.89 3.29 -4.14
N TYR A 46 9.54 2.09 -4.61
CA TYR A 46 10.05 0.82 -4.06
C TYR A 46 10.74 -0.10 -5.08
N VAL A 47 10.61 0.16 -6.38
CA VAL A 47 11.17 -0.60 -7.49
C VAL A 47 12.09 0.30 -8.30
#